data_AF-A0AA88X5B5-F1
#
_entry.id   AF-A0AA88X5B5-F1
#
_cell.length_a   1.000
_cell.length_b   1.000
_cell.length_c   1.000
_cell.angle_alpha   90.00
_cell.angle_beta   90.00
_cell.angle_gamma   90.00
#
_symmetry.space_group_name_H-M   'P 1'
#
loop_
_entity.id
_entity.type
_entity.pdbx_description
1 polymer ?
#
loop_
_entity_poly.entity_id
_entity_poly.type
_entity_poly.pdbx_seq_one_letter_code
_entity_poly.pdbx_strand_id
1 'polypeptide(L)'
;GSAGKAACHDPMYGGCYGIRHNCPAECPRLCEVDCSLCKPYCDVLVHFISCLPSGQLIFSLGASACDKPGAVCHDPRFVGGDGIMFYFHGKKDRDFCLVSDSEVHVNAHFIGKKSKKGRDFTWVQSIGILFGSHKFYLGARKVSKWQESDDNMLIQLNGEIIKLPSGEGNTQHSKETGLTVRRLSETNKVEVKVEALFEIVARVVPISPEESIVHGYDVTEEDCFAHLELNFKFQSLSKIVNGVLGQTYKPSYQTRVKMAAAMPIMGQADLFASSHLLATDCAVSNFSLKKDRYDGVPLNVKCGSAYDGKGIVCRR
;
A
#
# COMPACT_ATOMS: atom_id res chain seq x y z
N GLY A 1 35.22 10.84 -4.82
CA GLY A 1 34.87 9.48 -5.30
C GLY A 1 34.13 9.63 -6.62
N SER A 2 34.31 8.70 -7.56
CA SER A 2 33.63 8.74 -8.87
C SER A 2 32.10 8.69 -8.72
N ALA A 3 31.40 9.49 -9.53
CA ALA A 3 29.94 9.42 -9.62
C ALA A 3 29.52 8.08 -10.25
N GLY A 4 28.66 7.36 -9.56
CA GLY A 4 27.98 6.15 -10.00
C GLY A 4 26.91 6.43 -11.04
N LYS A 5 26.44 5.35 -11.66
CA LYS A 5 25.42 5.39 -12.71
C LYS A 5 24.32 4.39 -12.39
N ALA A 6 23.07 4.76 -12.63
CA ALA A 6 21.90 3.90 -12.48
C ALA A 6 21.13 3.78 -13.80
N ALA A 7 20.29 2.76 -13.94
CA ALA A 7 19.51 2.52 -15.15
C ALA A 7 18.10 2.03 -14.80
N CYS A 8 17.15 2.27 -15.70
CA CYS A 8 15.82 1.65 -15.61
C CYS A 8 15.92 0.15 -15.91
N HIS A 9 15.29 -0.70 -15.09
CA HIS A 9 15.28 -2.15 -15.24
C HIS A 9 13.91 -2.73 -15.63
N ASP A 10 12.92 -1.87 -15.91
CA ASP A 10 11.60 -2.29 -16.38
C ASP A 10 11.57 -2.34 -17.93
N PRO A 11 11.42 -3.53 -18.54
CA PRO A 11 11.38 -3.69 -20.00
C PRO A 11 10.19 -2.99 -20.67
N MET A 12 9.14 -2.63 -19.92
CA MET A 12 7.96 -1.93 -20.45
C MET A 12 8.31 -0.53 -20.96
N TYR A 13 9.35 0.10 -20.41
CA TYR A 13 9.79 1.44 -20.76
C TYR A 13 10.98 1.37 -21.71
N GLY A 14 10.79 0.75 -22.89
CA GLY A 14 11.86 0.46 -23.84
C GLY A 14 12.74 1.66 -24.26
N GLY A 15 12.21 2.88 -24.21
CA GLY A 15 12.97 4.10 -24.47
C GLY A 15 13.94 4.52 -23.36
N CYS A 16 13.81 3.95 -22.16
CA CYS A 16 14.66 4.21 -20.99
C CYS A 16 15.36 2.96 -20.45
N TYR A 17 14.83 1.78 -20.76
CA TYR A 17 15.33 0.49 -20.28
C TYR A 17 16.83 0.30 -20.60
N GLY A 18 17.62 0.02 -19.57
CA GLY A 18 19.06 -0.20 -19.68
C GLY A 18 19.91 1.05 -19.95
N ILE A 19 19.30 2.23 -20.09
CA ILE A 19 20.04 3.49 -20.29
C ILE A 19 20.66 3.92 -18.96
N ARG A 20 21.97 4.17 -18.96
CA ARG A 20 22.72 4.59 -17.76
C ARG A 20 22.71 6.11 -17.60
N HIS A 21 22.17 6.58 -16.49
CA HIS A 21 22.16 7.99 -16.09
C HIS A 21 23.20 8.26 -14.99
N ASN A 22 23.85 9.41 -15.05
CA ASN A 22 24.76 9.86 -14.00
C ASN A 22 23.96 10.23 -12.75
N CYS A 23 24.33 9.67 -11.60
CA CYS A 23 23.70 10.06 -10.35
C CYS A 23 23.99 11.54 -10.02
N PRO A 24 23.00 12.28 -9.48
CA PRO A 24 23.22 13.62 -8.94
C PRO A 24 24.31 13.63 -7.86
N ALA A 25 24.92 14.80 -7.63
CA ALA A 25 26.02 14.95 -6.68
C ALA A 25 25.58 14.67 -5.23
N GLU A 26 24.28 14.82 -4.91
CA GLU A 26 23.73 14.53 -3.59
C GLU A 26 23.64 13.02 -3.27
N CYS A 27 23.64 12.14 -4.28
CA CYS A 27 23.51 10.68 -4.11
C CYS A 27 24.37 9.89 -5.12
N PRO A 28 25.70 10.10 -5.14
CA PRO A 28 26.55 9.64 -6.24
C PRO A 28 26.63 8.12 -6.39
N ARG A 29 26.13 7.31 -5.45
CA ARG A 29 26.13 5.84 -5.55
C ARG A 29 24.77 5.18 -5.28
N LEU A 30 23.74 5.99 -5.01
CA LEU A 30 22.46 5.56 -4.45
C LEU A 30 21.31 6.28 -5.18
N CYS A 31 21.44 6.43 -6.51
CA CYS A 31 20.37 6.95 -7.34
C CYS A 31 19.66 5.80 -8.06
N GLU A 32 18.38 5.98 -8.33
CA GLU A 32 17.61 5.12 -9.23
C GLU A 32 17.17 5.94 -10.44
N VAL A 33 16.72 5.27 -11.50
CA VAL A 33 16.14 5.93 -12.68
C VAL A 33 14.63 5.69 -12.66
N ASP A 34 13.87 6.77 -12.58
CA ASP A 34 12.44 6.72 -12.82
C ASP A 34 12.24 6.33 -14.30
N CYS A 35 11.75 5.12 -14.54
CA CYS A 35 11.54 4.57 -15.88
C CYS A 35 10.54 5.38 -16.71
N SER A 36 9.61 6.10 -16.08
CA SER A 36 8.61 6.94 -16.76
C SER A 36 9.19 8.30 -17.16
N LEU A 37 10.01 8.90 -16.30
CA LEU A 37 10.62 10.21 -16.55
C LEU A 37 12.00 10.14 -17.22
N CYS A 38 12.59 8.95 -17.24
CA CYS A 38 13.95 8.66 -17.68
C CYS A 38 15.00 9.62 -17.10
N LYS A 39 14.90 9.87 -15.80
CA LYS A 39 15.80 10.74 -15.06
C LYS A 39 16.31 10.05 -13.80
N PRO A 40 17.59 10.25 -13.46
CA PRO A 40 18.11 9.78 -12.19
C PRO A 40 17.51 10.63 -11.08
N TYR A 41 17.02 10.00 -10.02
CA TYR A 41 16.56 10.67 -8.82
C TYR A 41 17.34 10.14 -7.61
N CYS A 42 17.55 11.02 -6.64
CA CYS A 42 18.08 10.64 -5.36
C CYS A 42 16.95 10.11 -4.50
N ASP A 43 17.18 8.95 -3.93
CA ASP A 43 16.20 8.28 -3.12
C ASP A 43 16.33 8.73 -1.65
N VAL A 44 15.73 9.89 -1.35
CA VAL A 44 15.91 10.56 -0.05
C VAL A 44 14.64 10.48 0.78
N LEU A 45 14.71 9.75 1.90
CA LEU A 45 13.92 10.10 3.08
C LEU A 45 14.80 10.16 4.32
N VAL A 46 14.58 11.25 5.06
CA VAL A 46 15.27 11.62 6.29
C VAL A 46 14.67 10.79 7.43
N HIS A 47 15.44 9.86 8.01
CA HIS A 47 15.71 9.67 9.45
C HIS A 47 16.28 8.27 9.75
N PHE A 48 17.49 8.20 10.31
CA PHE A 48 17.75 7.87 11.72
C PHE A 48 19.28 7.81 11.97
N ILE A 49 19.70 8.45 13.06
CA ILE A 49 21.01 8.26 13.67
C ILE A 49 20.98 6.89 14.35
N SER A 50 21.73 5.91 13.85
CA SER A 50 22.09 4.74 14.64
C SER A 50 23.32 5.09 15.48
N CYS A 51 23.18 5.12 16.80
CA CYS A 51 24.33 5.05 17.69
C CYS A 51 24.86 3.61 17.67
N LEU A 52 25.73 3.31 16.70
CA LEU A 52 26.67 2.21 16.86
C LEU A 52 27.63 2.55 18.03
N PRO A 53 28.20 1.55 18.72
CA PRO A 53 29.17 1.76 19.82
C PRO A 53 30.41 2.57 19.41
N SER A 54 30.60 2.80 18.12
CA SER A 54 31.75 3.45 17.49
C SER A 54 31.51 4.90 17.07
N GLY A 55 30.32 5.48 17.29
CA GLY A 55 30.04 6.89 16.96
C GLY A 55 30.09 7.24 15.46
N GLN A 56 29.93 6.26 14.57
CA GLN A 56 29.97 6.47 13.12
C GLN A 56 28.55 6.55 12.55
N LEU A 57 28.22 7.69 11.92
CA LEU A 57 26.97 7.94 11.20
C LEU A 57 26.98 7.15 9.88
N ILE A 58 26.09 6.17 9.72
CA ILE A 58 25.85 5.49 8.44
C ILE A 58 24.48 5.92 7.93
N PHE A 59 24.46 6.64 6.80
CA PHE A 59 23.24 7.00 6.09
C PHE A 59 22.87 5.88 5.11
N SER A 60 21.76 5.18 5.38
CA SER A 60 21.13 4.25 4.44
C SER A 60 19.99 5.00 3.73
N LEU A 61 20.17 5.32 2.45
CA LEU A 61 19.20 6.04 1.61
C LEU A 61 18.53 5.05 0.65
N GLY A 62 17.21 4.89 0.80
CA GLY A 62 16.33 4.12 -0.07
C GLY A 62 14.87 4.53 0.15
N ALA A 63 14.05 4.38 -0.89
CA ALA A 63 12.66 4.79 -0.96
C ALA A 63 11.99 3.80 -0.08
N SER A 64 11.55 4.29 1.07
CA SER A 64 10.74 3.47 1.94
C SER A 64 9.54 3.00 1.11
N ALA A 65 9.11 1.75 1.33
CA ALA A 65 7.89 1.25 0.74
C ALA A 65 6.68 2.17 1.06
N CYS A 66 6.83 3.07 2.04
CA CYS A 66 5.83 3.99 2.54
C CYS A 66 5.60 5.25 1.69
N ASP A 67 6.41 5.51 0.66
CA ASP A 67 6.26 6.70 -0.20
C ASP A 67 5.78 6.39 -1.61
N LYS A 68 5.56 5.10 -1.89
CA LYS A 68 5.10 4.62 -3.20
C LYS A 68 3.57 4.53 -3.21
N PRO A 69 2.92 4.68 -4.39
CA PRO A 69 1.49 4.39 -4.52
C PRO A 69 1.13 3.04 -3.92
N GLY A 70 0.03 3.02 -3.19
CA GLY A 70 -0.41 1.85 -2.43
C GLY A 70 0.27 1.67 -1.07
N ALA A 71 1.09 2.62 -0.62
CA ALA A 71 1.66 2.57 0.71
C ALA A 71 0.61 2.76 1.82
N VAL A 72 0.78 2.03 2.93
CA VAL A 72 0.10 2.25 4.21
C VAL A 72 1.12 2.05 5.34
N CYS A 73 1.52 3.14 6.00
CA CYS A 73 2.56 3.11 7.03
C CYS A 73 2.26 4.11 8.15
N HIS A 74 2.99 4.03 9.26
CA HIS A 74 2.84 4.95 10.40
C HIS A 74 1.39 4.98 10.93
N ASP A 75 0.80 6.16 11.18
CA ASP A 75 -0.40 6.35 12.03
C ASP A 75 -1.76 6.69 11.34
N PRO A 76 -2.28 5.82 10.46
CA PRO A 76 -1.69 5.37 9.22
C PRO A 76 -1.79 6.45 8.14
N ARG A 77 -0.63 6.75 7.54
CA ARG A 77 -0.44 7.50 6.30
C ARG A 77 -0.61 6.56 5.11
N PHE A 78 -1.38 7.00 4.13
CA PHE A 78 -1.64 6.33 2.87
C PHE A 78 -1.04 7.12 1.71
N VAL A 79 -0.65 6.42 0.66
CA VAL A 79 -0.35 7.03 -0.66
C VAL A 79 -1.29 6.40 -1.68
N GLY A 80 -2.17 7.22 -2.26
CA GLY A 80 -3.14 6.78 -3.26
C GLY A 80 -2.50 6.24 -4.54
N GLY A 81 -3.30 5.54 -5.35
CA GLY A 81 -2.91 5.13 -6.69
C GLY A 81 -2.62 6.32 -7.62
N ASP A 82 -3.16 7.50 -7.30
CA ASP A 82 -2.88 8.79 -7.92
C ASP A 82 -1.59 9.46 -7.40
N GLY A 83 -0.86 8.82 -6.47
CA GLY A 83 0.35 9.34 -5.84
C GLY A 83 0.08 10.37 -4.73
N ILE A 84 -1.18 10.68 -4.42
CA ILE A 84 -1.52 11.67 -3.38
C ILE A 84 -1.43 11.03 -2.00
N MET A 85 -0.69 11.68 -1.12
CA MET A 85 -0.61 11.31 0.30
C MET A 85 -1.84 11.81 1.07
N PHE A 86 -2.40 10.95 1.91
CA PHE A 86 -3.46 11.30 2.85
C PHE A 86 -3.43 10.42 4.09
N TYR A 87 -4.15 10.82 5.14
CA TYR A 87 -4.33 10.04 6.36
C TYR A 87 -5.74 9.47 6.43
N PHE A 88 -5.86 8.24 6.90
CA PHE A 88 -7.13 7.64 7.28
C PHE A 88 -6.97 6.99 8.64
N HIS A 89 -7.49 7.65 9.68
CA HIS A 89 -7.27 7.21 11.06
C HIS A 89 -8.23 6.10 11.51
N GLY A 90 -9.32 5.84 10.78
CA GLY A 90 -10.29 4.83 11.19
C GLY A 90 -10.74 5.00 12.65
N LYS A 91 -10.83 3.88 13.36
CA LYS A 91 -11.13 3.79 14.80
C LYS A 91 -10.35 2.61 15.38
N LYS A 92 -9.94 2.72 16.65
CA LYS A 92 -9.31 1.63 17.39
C LYS A 92 -10.23 0.39 17.45
N ASP A 93 -9.61 -0.79 17.32
CA ASP A 93 -10.20 -2.13 17.41
C ASP A 93 -11.37 -2.32 16.42
N ARG A 94 -11.19 -1.82 15.20
CA ARG A 94 -12.18 -1.87 14.11
C ARG A 94 -11.55 -2.24 12.78
N ASP A 95 -12.36 -2.83 11.92
CA ASP A 95 -11.95 -3.25 10.58
C ASP A 95 -12.50 -2.29 9.52
N PHE A 96 -11.65 -1.97 8.53
CA PHE A 96 -12.00 -1.07 7.43
C PHE A 96 -11.58 -1.63 6.07
N CYS A 97 -12.45 -1.43 5.09
CA CYS A 97 -12.21 -1.78 3.70
C CYS A 97 -11.26 -0.78 3.03
N LEU A 98 -10.04 -1.24 2.75
CA LEU A 98 -9.03 -0.47 2.06
C LEU A 98 -9.25 -0.52 0.54
N VAL A 99 -9.53 -1.71 0.01
CA VAL A 99 -9.73 -1.94 -1.42
C VAL A 99 -10.88 -2.91 -1.60
N SER A 100 -11.83 -2.59 -2.47
CA SER A 100 -12.81 -3.55 -2.95
C SER A 100 -13.00 -3.41 -4.45
N ASP A 101 -12.78 -4.50 -5.14
CA ASP A 101 -13.04 -4.67 -6.56
C ASP A 101 -13.64 -6.06 -6.80
N SER A 102 -14.10 -6.36 -8.01
CA SER A 102 -14.73 -7.63 -8.37
C SER A 102 -13.89 -8.87 -8.04
N GLU A 103 -12.57 -8.79 -8.18
CA GLU A 103 -11.64 -9.93 -8.03
C GLU A 103 -10.81 -9.90 -6.73
N VAL A 104 -10.76 -8.75 -6.04
CA VAL A 104 -9.97 -8.59 -4.81
C VAL A 104 -10.69 -7.69 -3.80
N HIS A 105 -10.69 -8.10 -2.54
CA HIS A 105 -11.17 -7.32 -1.40
C HIS A 105 -10.11 -7.33 -0.31
N VAL A 106 -9.76 -6.16 0.22
CA VAL A 106 -8.76 -5.97 1.26
C VAL A 106 -9.37 -5.17 2.39
N ASN A 107 -9.43 -5.77 3.57
CA ASN A 107 -9.70 -5.08 4.82
C ASN A 107 -8.43 -4.97 5.65
N ALA A 108 -8.41 -4.00 6.55
CA ALA A 108 -7.38 -3.83 7.55
C ALA A 108 -7.99 -3.69 8.95
N HIS A 109 -7.35 -4.34 9.92
CA HIS A 109 -7.66 -4.21 11.34
C HIS A 109 -6.82 -3.09 11.94
N PHE A 110 -7.49 -2.12 12.56
CA PHE A 110 -6.86 -0.97 13.18
C PHE A 110 -6.76 -1.20 14.67
N ILE A 111 -5.53 -1.22 15.19
CA ILE A 111 -5.26 -1.10 16.62
C ILE A 111 -5.08 0.36 16.98
N GLY A 112 -5.11 0.68 18.27
CA GLY A 112 -4.87 2.06 18.68
C GLY A 112 -4.67 2.28 20.16
N LYS A 113 -4.28 3.52 20.47
CA LYS A 113 -4.07 4.02 21.82
C LYS A 113 -4.80 5.34 22.01
N LYS A 114 -5.42 5.47 23.19
CA LYS A 114 -6.14 6.69 23.55
C LYS A 114 -5.18 7.85 23.71
N SER A 115 -5.45 8.96 23.02
CA SER A 115 -4.67 10.18 23.16
C SER A 115 -5.27 11.09 24.24
N LYS A 116 -4.41 11.79 24.96
CA LYS A 116 -4.81 12.90 25.84
C LYS A 116 -5.23 14.15 25.06
N LYS A 117 -4.90 14.23 23.77
CA LYS A 117 -5.15 15.38 22.88
C LYS A 117 -6.44 15.24 22.05
N GLY A 118 -7.30 14.27 22.37
CA GLY A 118 -8.63 14.14 21.78
C GLY A 118 -8.85 12.83 21.03
N ARG A 119 -8.26 12.67 19.84
CA ARG A 119 -8.47 11.51 18.95
C ARG A 119 -7.49 10.37 19.23
N ASP A 120 -7.94 9.13 19.11
CA ASP A 120 -7.07 7.95 19.25
C ASP A 120 -5.99 7.96 18.15
N PHE A 121 -4.79 7.51 18.52
CA PHE A 121 -3.76 7.11 17.57
C PHE A 121 -4.03 5.68 17.12
N THR A 122 -3.81 5.40 15.84
CA THR A 122 -4.18 4.13 15.24
C THR A 122 -3.14 3.63 14.27
N TRP A 123 -2.99 2.32 14.17
CA TRP A 123 -2.07 1.65 13.25
C TRP A 123 -2.73 0.40 12.66
N VAL A 124 -2.25 -0.06 11.50
CA VAL A 124 -2.75 -1.28 10.88
C VAL A 124 -2.02 -2.48 11.46
N GLN A 125 -2.72 -3.34 12.21
CA GLN A 125 -2.12 -4.54 12.79
C GLN A 125 -2.14 -5.73 11.84
N SER A 126 -3.23 -5.87 11.08
CA SER A 126 -3.42 -7.00 10.19
C SER A 126 -4.25 -6.61 8.98
N ILE A 127 -4.10 -7.38 7.91
CA ILE A 127 -4.93 -7.29 6.72
C ILE A 127 -5.58 -8.66 6.43
N GLY A 128 -6.81 -8.59 5.92
CA GLY A 128 -7.55 -9.70 5.38
C GLY A 128 -7.76 -9.47 3.90
N ILE A 129 -7.39 -10.43 3.06
CA ILE A 129 -7.53 -10.35 1.62
C ILE A 129 -8.41 -11.49 1.14
N LEU A 130 -9.48 -11.16 0.42
CA LEU A 130 -10.31 -12.11 -0.29
C LEU A 130 -10.03 -12.01 -1.79
N PHE A 131 -9.79 -13.15 -2.42
CA PHE A 131 -9.61 -13.25 -3.87
C PHE A 131 -10.15 -14.61 -4.35
N GLY A 132 -11.03 -14.57 -5.35
CA GLY A 132 -11.82 -15.76 -5.73
C GLY A 132 -12.58 -16.33 -4.53
N SER A 133 -12.33 -17.60 -4.20
CA SER A 133 -12.91 -18.27 -3.02
C SER A 133 -12.00 -18.30 -1.80
N HIS A 134 -10.80 -17.71 -1.90
CA HIS A 134 -9.74 -17.84 -0.91
C HIS A 134 -9.70 -16.64 0.03
N LYS A 135 -9.24 -16.91 1.25
CA LYS A 135 -9.08 -15.93 2.33
C LYS A 135 -7.65 -15.95 2.82
N PHE A 136 -6.93 -14.86 2.63
CA PHE A 136 -5.56 -14.70 3.11
C PHE A 136 -5.53 -13.71 4.27
N TYR A 137 -4.77 -14.05 5.30
CA TYR A 137 -4.55 -13.23 6.49
C TYR A 137 -3.06 -12.97 6.65
N LEU A 138 -2.71 -11.73 6.95
CA LEU A 138 -1.37 -11.30 7.31
C LEU A 138 -1.45 -10.31 8.47
N GLY A 139 -0.74 -10.57 9.56
CA GLY A 139 -0.79 -9.70 10.72
C GLY A 139 0.49 -9.70 11.56
N ALA A 140 0.64 -8.63 12.33
CA ALA A 140 1.61 -8.51 13.39
C ALA A 140 1.09 -9.17 14.68
N ARG A 141 1.93 -9.97 15.32
CA ARG A 141 1.67 -10.53 16.66
C ARG A 141 1.77 -9.42 17.68
N LYS A 142 0.89 -9.47 18.69
CA LYS A 142 1.01 -8.60 19.85
C LYS A 142 2.26 -8.97 20.65
N VAL A 143 3.13 -8.00 20.89
CA VAL A 143 4.38 -8.18 21.64
C VAL A 143 4.54 -7.09 22.70
N SER A 144 4.95 -7.50 23.90
CA SER A 144 5.23 -6.57 25.00
C SER A 144 6.64 -6.00 24.92
N LYS A 145 7.59 -6.73 24.32
CA LYS A 145 8.97 -6.28 24.07
C LYS A 145 9.38 -6.65 22.66
N TRP A 146 9.97 -5.70 21.95
CA TRP A 146 10.47 -5.92 20.60
C TRP A 146 11.90 -6.46 20.63
N GLN A 147 12.14 -7.55 19.89
CA GLN A 147 13.47 -8.03 19.56
C GLN A 147 13.55 -8.19 18.04
N GLU A 148 14.62 -7.66 17.44
CA GLU A 148 14.76 -7.66 15.97
C GLU A 148 14.91 -9.08 15.39
N SER A 149 15.48 -10.01 16.17
CA SER A 149 15.62 -11.43 15.82
C SER A 149 14.32 -12.24 15.90
N ASP A 150 13.28 -11.72 16.56
CA ASP A 150 12.03 -12.44 16.74
C ASP A 150 11.12 -12.21 15.53
N ASP A 151 10.55 -13.29 14.98
CA ASP A 151 9.58 -13.20 13.91
C ASP A 151 8.16 -13.04 14.47
N ASN A 152 7.63 -11.82 14.33
CA ASN A 152 6.36 -11.38 14.87
C ASN A 152 5.25 -11.39 13.82
N MET A 153 5.43 -12.12 12.72
CA MET A 153 4.45 -12.22 11.65
C MET A 153 3.55 -13.45 11.82
N LEU A 154 2.27 -13.32 11.48
CA LEU A 154 1.35 -14.44 11.33
C LEU A 154 0.74 -14.39 9.93
N ILE A 155 0.88 -15.49 9.20
CA ILE A 155 0.40 -15.63 7.81
C ILE A 155 -0.52 -16.85 7.75
N GLN A 156 -1.72 -16.69 7.22
CA GLN A 156 -2.66 -17.78 7.03
C GLN A 156 -3.31 -17.73 5.65
N LEU A 157 -3.60 -18.91 5.09
CA LEU A 157 -4.39 -19.10 3.88
C LEU A 157 -5.53 -20.05 4.20
N ASN A 158 -6.76 -19.60 3.97
CA ASN A 158 -8.00 -20.33 4.28
C ASN A 158 -8.09 -20.81 5.74
N GLY A 159 -7.48 -20.05 6.67
CA GLY A 159 -7.40 -20.36 8.10
C GLY A 159 -6.23 -21.26 8.50
N GLU A 160 -5.49 -21.83 7.53
CA GLU A 160 -4.31 -22.64 7.80
C GLU A 160 -3.04 -21.78 7.84
N ILE A 161 -2.18 -22.04 8.83
CA ILE A 161 -0.94 -21.28 9.02
C ILE A 161 0.07 -21.65 7.94
N ILE A 162 0.57 -20.65 7.21
CA ILE A 162 1.71 -20.81 6.30
C ILE A 162 2.99 -20.77 7.13
N LYS A 163 3.67 -21.91 7.24
CA LYS A 163 4.99 -21.99 7.88
C LYS A 163 6.06 -21.46 6.93
N LEU A 164 6.49 -20.22 7.16
CA LEU A 164 7.56 -19.59 6.39
C LEU A 164 8.83 -19.51 7.26
N PRO A 165 9.87 -20.33 6.99
CA PRO A 165 11.12 -20.27 7.74
C PRO A 165 11.72 -18.87 7.75
N SER A 166 12.44 -18.55 8.84
CA SER A 166 13.29 -17.35 8.90
C SER A 166 14.46 -17.49 7.93
N GLY A 167 14.96 -16.36 7.44
CA GLY A 167 16.04 -16.28 6.46
C GLY A 167 15.57 -15.67 5.15
N GLU A 168 16.34 -14.72 4.62
CA GLU A 168 16.02 -14.04 3.36
C GLU A 168 15.91 -15.04 2.19
N GLY A 169 14.93 -14.83 1.31
CA GLY A 169 14.72 -15.66 0.12
C GLY A 169 13.87 -16.91 0.33
N ASN A 170 13.62 -17.34 1.57
CA ASN A 170 12.68 -18.44 1.85
C ASN A 170 11.31 -18.15 1.24
N THR A 171 10.76 -19.14 0.53
CA THR A 171 9.53 -18.97 -0.26
C THR A 171 8.56 -20.11 -0.02
N GLN A 172 7.28 -19.78 0.08
CA GLN A 172 6.16 -20.70 0.09
C GLN A 172 5.27 -20.39 -1.11
N HIS A 173 4.85 -21.43 -1.83
CA HIS A 173 4.01 -21.30 -3.03
C HIS A 173 2.83 -22.27 -2.97
N SER A 174 1.62 -21.75 -3.15
CA SER A 174 0.39 -22.52 -3.24
C SER A 174 -0.03 -22.62 -4.71
N LYS A 175 0.13 -23.82 -5.30
CA LYS A 175 -0.29 -24.10 -6.68
C LYS A 175 -1.79 -23.95 -6.90
N GLU A 176 -2.59 -24.24 -5.85
CA GLU A 176 -4.05 -24.14 -5.90
C GLU A 176 -4.52 -22.69 -6.09
N THR A 177 -3.88 -21.77 -5.37
CA THR A 177 -4.32 -20.37 -5.31
C THR A 177 -3.47 -19.43 -6.16
N GLY A 178 -2.30 -19.89 -6.63
CA GLY A 178 -1.28 -19.05 -7.25
C GLY A 178 -0.54 -18.14 -6.27
N LEU A 179 -0.85 -18.21 -4.97
CA LEU A 179 -0.23 -17.39 -3.93
C LEU A 179 1.24 -17.78 -3.73
N THR A 180 2.11 -16.77 -3.73
CA THR A 180 3.52 -16.89 -3.38
C THR A 180 3.82 -15.96 -2.22
N VAL A 181 4.49 -16.46 -1.19
CA VAL A 181 4.96 -15.69 -0.04
C VAL A 181 6.46 -15.87 0.08
N ARG A 182 7.22 -14.77 0.02
CA ARG A 182 8.69 -14.77 0.01
C ARG A 182 9.25 -13.86 1.10
N ARG A 183 10.21 -14.35 1.87
CA ARG A 183 10.99 -13.53 2.83
C ARG A 183 11.87 -12.54 2.07
N LEU A 184 11.79 -11.28 2.49
CA LEU A 184 12.66 -10.19 1.99
C LEU A 184 13.73 -9.79 3.01
N SER A 185 13.76 -10.43 4.17
CA SER A 185 14.73 -10.22 5.23
C SER A 185 14.72 -11.44 6.15
N GLU A 186 15.61 -11.48 7.14
CA GLU A 186 15.72 -12.55 8.11
C GLU A 186 14.39 -12.80 8.86
N THR A 187 13.73 -11.73 9.30
CA THR A 187 12.45 -11.76 10.02
C THR A 187 11.53 -10.64 9.55
N ASN A 188 10.24 -10.73 9.88
CA ASN A 188 9.27 -9.62 9.83
C ASN A 188 9.03 -8.92 8.47
N LYS A 189 9.68 -9.31 7.37
CA LYS A 189 9.48 -8.69 6.05
C LYS A 189 9.21 -9.73 4.98
N VAL A 190 8.07 -9.61 4.31
CA VAL A 190 7.64 -10.53 3.25
C VAL A 190 7.11 -9.80 2.03
N GLU A 191 7.23 -10.45 0.89
CA GLU A 191 6.49 -10.17 -0.34
C GLU A 191 5.42 -11.24 -0.50
N VAL A 192 4.18 -10.82 -0.71
CA VAL A 192 3.04 -11.68 -0.98
C VAL A 192 2.53 -11.35 -2.37
N LYS A 193 2.39 -12.36 -3.23
CA LYS A 193 2.00 -12.16 -4.62
C LYS A 193 0.99 -13.20 -5.07
N VAL A 194 -0.04 -12.74 -5.77
CA VAL A 194 -0.91 -13.59 -6.61
C VAL A 194 -0.80 -13.05 -8.03
N GLU A 195 -0.31 -13.88 -8.95
CA GLU A 195 -0.07 -13.48 -10.33
C GLU A 195 -1.34 -12.89 -10.98
N ALA A 196 -1.18 -11.84 -11.77
CA ALA A 196 -2.25 -11.08 -12.42
C ALA A 196 -3.24 -10.35 -11.49
N LEU A 197 -3.12 -10.45 -10.16
CA LEU A 197 -4.00 -9.75 -9.21
C LEU A 197 -3.26 -8.67 -8.42
N PHE A 198 -2.35 -9.07 -7.53
CA PHE A 198 -1.68 -8.13 -6.63
C PHE A 198 -0.31 -8.63 -6.16
N GLU A 199 0.49 -7.68 -5.71
CA GLU A 199 1.75 -7.85 -5.01
C GLU A 199 1.74 -6.93 -3.79
N ILE A 200 2.18 -7.44 -2.64
CA ILE A 200 2.20 -6.71 -1.37
C ILE A 200 3.55 -6.92 -0.73
N VAL A 201 4.25 -5.83 -0.45
CA VAL A 201 5.39 -5.84 0.46
C VAL A 201 4.87 -5.46 1.84
N ALA A 202 5.11 -6.31 2.82
CA ALA A 202 4.67 -6.09 4.19
C ALA A 202 5.84 -6.24 5.17
N ARG A 203 5.92 -5.33 6.13
CA ARG A 203 6.89 -5.37 7.22
C ARG A 203 6.18 -5.19 8.56
N VAL A 204 6.51 -6.03 9.54
CA VAL A 204 6.12 -5.82 10.93
C VAL A 204 7.16 -4.94 11.60
N VAL A 205 6.72 -3.85 12.22
CA VAL A 205 7.58 -2.88 12.92
C VAL A 205 7.00 -2.55 14.29
N PRO A 206 7.83 -2.26 15.30
CA PRO A 206 7.37 -1.70 16.57
C PRO A 206 7.17 -0.18 16.43
N ILE A 207 6.40 0.41 17.34
CA ILE A 207 6.49 1.86 17.55
C ILE A 207 7.77 2.15 18.34
N SER A 208 8.66 2.97 17.78
CA SER A 208 9.90 3.31 18.48
C SER A 208 9.67 4.33 19.61
N PRO A 209 10.50 4.34 20.67
CA PRO A 209 10.44 5.38 21.69
C PRO A 209 10.58 6.79 21.11
N GLU A 210 11.43 6.98 20.10
CA GLU A 210 11.66 8.26 19.44
C GLU A 210 10.41 8.72 18.69
N GLU A 211 9.77 7.84 17.92
CA GLU A 211 8.50 8.12 17.25
C GLU A 211 7.42 8.50 18.29
N SER A 212 7.33 7.71 19.37
CA SER A 212 6.40 7.98 20.47
C SER A 212 6.61 9.35 21.12
N ILE A 213 7.86 9.80 21.29
CA ILE A 213 8.18 11.12 21.83
C ILE A 213 7.79 12.24 20.86
N VAL A 214 8.17 12.11 19.58
CA VAL A 214 7.93 13.14 18.56
C VAL A 214 6.43 13.34 18.34
N HIS A 215 5.66 12.25 18.27
CA HIS A 215 4.23 12.29 18.00
C HIS A 215 3.39 12.38 19.29
N GLY A 216 4.00 12.17 20.46
CA GLY A 216 3.33 12.18 21.75
C GLY A 216 2.35 11.02 21.92
N TYR A 217 2.72 9.82 21.47
CA TYR A 217 1.90 8.62 21.59
C TYR A 217 1.82 8.09 23.02
N ASP A 218 2.78 8.45 23.88
CA ASP A 218 2.92 7.94 25.26
C ASP A 218 2.96 6.39 25.31
N VAL A 219 3.60 5.74 24.31
CA VAL A 219 3.81 4.28 24.30
C VAL A 219 4.77 3.90 25.43
N THR A 220 4.37 2.92 26.24
CA THR A 220 5.13 2.38 27.38
C THR A 220 5.55 0.94 27.08
N GLU A 221 6.48 0.39 27.85
CA GLU A 221 7.05 -0.97 27.66
C GLU A 221 6.06 -2.14 27.86
N GLU A 222 4.76 -1.88 28.02
CA GLU A 222 3.73 -2.90 28.26
C GLU A 222 3.12 -3.41 26.94
N ASP A 223 3.26 -2.67 25.83
CA ASP A 223 2.75 -3.00 24.50
C ASP A 223 3.59 -2.23 23.45
N CYS A 224 4.43 -2.92 22.67
CA CYS A 224 5.24 -2.25 21.63
C CYS A 224 4.42 -1.86 20.39
N PHE A 225 3.10 -2.13 20.39
CA PHE A 225 2.18 -1.82 19.29
C PHE A 225 2.74 -2.25 17.93
N ALA A 226 3.25 -3.48 17.85
CA ALA A 226 3.74 -4.01 16.59
C ALA A 226 2.64 -3.94 15.52
N HIS A 227 2.96 -3.30 14.40
CA HIS A 227 2.02 -3.01 13.33
C HIS A 227 2.67 -3.25 11.97
N LEU A 228 1.86 -3.14 10.92
CA LEU A 228 2.28 -3.34 9.55
C LEU A 228 2.63 -2.02 8.88
N GLU A 229 3.74 -2.04 8.14
CA GLU A 229 4.01 -1.17 7.01
C GLU A 229 3.74 -1.97 5.74
N LEU A 230 2.92 -1.41 4.85
CA LEU A 230 2.41 -2.10 3.67
C LEU A 230 2.71 -1.27 2.43
N ASN A 231 2.97 -1.96 1.32
CA ASN A 231 2.91 -1.37 -0.01
C ASN A 231 2.17 -2.32 -0.94
N PHE A 232 1.04 -1.85 -1.46
CA PHE A 232 0.20 -2.60 -2.40
C PHE A 232 0.51 -2.20 -3.83
N LYS A 233 0.71 -3.20 -4.69
CA LYS A 233 0.76 -3.06 -6.14
C LYS A 233 -0.31 -3.95 -6.76
N PHE A 234 -1.34 -3.32 -7.34
CA PHE A 234 -2.41 -4.04 -8.01
C PHE A 234 -2.16 -4.08 -9.52
N GLN A 235 -2.44 -5.22 -10.16
CA GLN A 235 -2.20 -5.40 -11.61
C GLN A 235 -3.45 -5.17 -12.45
N SER A 236 -4.64 -5.48 -11.94
CA SER A 236 -5.87 -5.60 -12.73
C SER A 236 -7.12 -5.01 -12.07
N LEU A 237 -7.00 -3.84 -11.41
CA LEU A 237 -8.17 -3.16 -10.84
C LEU A 237 -9.12 -2.67 -11.94
N SER A 238 -10.41 -2.93 -11.74
CA SER A 238 -11.47 -2.47 -12.61
C SER A 238 -11.85 -1.00 -12.35
N LYS A 239 -12.67 -0.44 -13.23
CA LYS A 239 -13.21 0.93 -13.07
C LYS A 239 -14.20 1.06 -11.90
N ILE A 240 -14.68 -0.04 -11.35
CA ILE A 240 -15.59 -0.04 -10.20
C ILE A 240 -14.83 -0.12 -8.87
N VAL A 241 -13.50 -0.21 -8.86
CA VAL A 241 -12.72 -0.29 -7.61
C VAL A 241 -13.08 0.83 -6.62
N ASN A 242 -13.20 0.45 -5.35
CA ASN A 242 -13.58 1.33 -4.26
C ASN A 242 -12.85 0.96 -2.96
N GLY A 243 -13.22 1.57 -1.84
CA GLY A 243 -12.49 1.46 -0.56
C GLY A 243 -11.61 2.69 -0.31
N VAL A 244 -11.07 2.81 0.90
CA VAL A 244 -10.25 3.97 1.34
C VAL A 244 -9.13 4.24 0.33
N LEU A 245 -8.32 3.23 0.06
CA LEU A 245 -7.21 3.28 -0.88
C LEU A 245 -7.70 3.01 -2.31
N GLY A 246 -8.55 2.00 -2.50
CA GLY A 246 -8.94 1.51 -3.82
C GLY A 246 -9.62 2.56 -4.69
N GLN A 247 -10.43 3.46 -4.11
CA GLN A 247 -11.10 4.51 -4.89
C GLN A 247 -10.11 5.45 -5.61
N THR A 248 -8.90 5.60 -5.09
CA THR A 248 -7.85 6.49 -5.64
C THR A 248 -7.21 5.94 -6.92
N TYR A 249 -7.42 4.65 -7.22
CA TYR A 249 -6.92 4.01 -8.45
C TYR A 249 -7.85 4.24 -9.65
N LYS A 250 -9.04 4.83 -9.45
CA LYS A 250 -9.93 5.13 -10.57
C LYS A 250 -9.40 6.33 -11.37
N PRO A 251 -9.32 6.25 -12.71
CA PRO A 251 -8.93 7.39 -13.53
C PRO A 251 -9.85 8.62 -13.38
N SER A 252 -11.11 8.40 -13.00
CA SER A 252 -12.09 9.46 -12.76
C SER A 252 -12.15 9.92 -11.30
N TYR A 253 -11.31 9.37 -10.42
CA TYR A 253 -11.27 9.80 -9.03
C TYR A 253 -10.82 11.25 -8.95
N GLN A 254 -11.55 12.03 -8.16
CA GLN A 254 -11.17 13.38 -7.80
C GLN A 254 -10.93 13.39 -6.31
N THR A 255 -9.74 13.86 -5.93
CA THR A 255 -9.35 13.91 -4.52
C THR A 255 -10.34 14.73 -3.71
N ARG A 256 -10.84 14.13 -2.63
CA ARG A 256 -11.74 14.79 -1.67
C ARG A 256 -10.97 15.34 -0.47
N VAL A 257 -9.68 15.03 -0.35
CA VAL A 257 -8.85 15.50 0.76
C VAL A 257 -8.41 16.93 0.49
N LYS A 258 -8.28 17.72 1.56
CA LYS A 258 -7.87 19.12 1.46
C LYS A 258 -6.35 19.18 1.24
N MET A 259 -5.92 19.28 -0.02
CA MET A 259 -4.49 19.27 -0.38
C MET A 259 -3.67 20.41 0.25
N ALA A 260 -4.30 21.54 0.57
CA ALA A 260 -3.63 22.65 1.27
C ALA A 260 -3.43 22.41 2.77
N ALA A 261 -4.01 21.34 3.34
CA ALA A 261 -3.82 20.99 4.73
C ALA A 261 -2.49 20.25 4.91
N ALA A 262 -1.77 20.54 5.99
CA ALA A 262 -0.53 19.84 6.33
C ALA A 262 -0.74 18.33 6.55
N MET A 263 -1.94 17.94 6.99
CA MET A 263 -2.37 16.54 7.09
C MET A 263 -3.72 16.38 6.37
N PRO A 264 -3.73 16.04 5.07
CA PRO A 264 -4.96 15.78 4.34
C PRO A 264 -5.62 14.50 4.86
N ILE A 265 -6.84 14.59 5.39
CA ILE A 265 -7.54 13.44 5.99
C ILE A 265 -8.67 12.97 5.07
N MET A 266 -8.73 11.66 4.83
CA MET A 266 -9.86 10.99 4.20
C MET A 266 -10.91 10.66 5.27
N GLY A 267 -12.05 11.36 5.22
CA GLY A 267 -13.16 11.15 6.14
C GLY A 267 -14.09 10.00 5.75
N GLN A 268 -15.28 9.98 6.35
CA GLN A 268 -16.35 8.99 6.08
C GLN A 268 -15.97 7.55 6.44
N ALA A 269 -15.29 7.35 7.57
CA ALA A 269 -14.89 6.04 8.06
C ALA A 269 -16.05 5.03 8.12
N ASP A 270 -17.27 5.49 8.41
CA ASP A 270 -18.45 4.62 8.49
C ASP A 270 -18.83 3.98 7.13
N LEU A 271 -18.47 4.59 5.99
CA LEU A 271 -18.67 3.97 4.66
C LEU A 271 -17.72 2.79 4.41
N PHE A 272 -16.56 2.82 5.06
CA PHE A 272 -15.50 1.82 4.89
C PHE A 272 -15.53 0.78 6.00
N ALA A 273 -16.36 0.96 7.03
CA ALA A 273 -16.43 0.02 8.14
C ALA A 273 -16.87 -1.38 7.65
N SER A 274 -16.15 -2.39 8.11
CA SER A 274 -16.45 -3.81 7.88
C SER A 274 -16.83 -4.45 9.22
N SER A 275 -17.70 -5.47 9.21
CA SER A 275 -18.07 -6.16 10.45
C SER A 275 -16.91 -6.95 11.07
N HIS A 276 -16.03 -7.49 10.21
CA HIS A 276 -14.82 -8.18 10.62
C HIS A 276 -13.79 -8.20 9.47
N LEU A 277 -12.54 -8.56 9.79
CA LEU A 277 -11.41 -8.54 8.86
C LEU A 277 -11.62 -9.34 7.55
N LEU A 278 -12.36 -10.44 7.58
CA LEU A 278 -12.63 -11.28 6.40
C LEU A 278 -14.05 -11.13 5.85
N ALA A 279 -14.78 -10.09 6.25
CA ALA A 279 -16.09 -9.74 5.70
C ALA A 279 -15.97 -8.95 4.39
N THR A 280 -17.05 -8.89 3.63
CA THR A 280 -17.16 -8.06 2.42
C THR A 280 -18.39 -7.15 2.46
N ASP A 281 -18.78 -6.73 3.66
CA ASP A 281 -20.07 -6.08 3.96
C ASP A 281 -19.96 -4.55 4.14
N CYS A 282 -18.81 -3.96 3.84
CA CYS A 282 -18.68 -2.51 3.83
C CYS A 282 -19.60 -1.87 2.78
N ALA A 283 -20.05 -0.65 3.04
CA ALA A 283 -21.04 0.03 2.18
C ALA A 283 -20.54 0.27 0.74
N VAL A 284 -19.22 0.24 0.54
CA VAL A 284 -18.56 0.45 -0.76
C VAL A 284 -18.07 -0.85 -1.41
N SER A 285 -18.48 -2.00 -0.87
CA SER A 285 -18.03 -3.31 -1.35
C SER A 285 -18.51 -3.56 -2.77
N ASN A 286 -17.55 -3.85 -3.64
CA ASN A 286 -17.78 -4.29 -5.02
C ASN A 286 -17.26 -5.71 -5.27
N PHE A 287 -16.90 -6.43 -4.20
CA PHE A 287 -16.38 -7.78 -4.31
C PHE A 287 -17.43 -8.76 -4.80
N SER A 288 -17.06 -9.63 -5.74
CA SER A 288 -17.97 -10.59 -6.36
C SER A 288 -19.20 -9.97 -7.06
N LEU A 289 -19.23 -8.65 -7.27
CA LEU A 289 -20.14 -8.07 -8.26
C LEU A 289 -19.70 -8.61 -9.62
N LYS A 290 -20.61 -9.33 -10.29
CA LYS A 290 -20.35 -9.83 -11.63
C LYS A 290 -19.86 -8.66 -12.47
N LYS A 291 -18.78 -8.86 -13.23
CA LYS A 291 -18.45 -8.00 -14.38
C LYS A 291 -19.69 -8.03 -15.26
N ASP A 292 -20.59 -7.08 -15.09
CA ASP A 292 -21.51 -6.75 -16.17
C ASP A 292 -20.57 -6.37 -17.30
N ARG A 293 -20.49 -7.26 -18.30
CA ARG A 293 -19.99 -6.88 -19.61
C ARG A 293 -20.95 -5.79 -20.10
N TYR A 294 -20.70 -4.56 -19.68
CA TYR A 294 -20.86 -3.43 -20.56
C TYR A 294 -19.80 -3.58 -21.64
N ASP A 295 -19.98 -4.60 -22.49
CA ASP A 295 -19.66 -4.44 -23.90
C ASP A 295 -20.38 -3.17 -24.28
N GLY A 296 -19.61 -2.12 -24.53
CA GLY A 296 -20.16 -0.86 -24.99
C GLY A 296 -20.99 -1.17 -26.21
N VAL A 297 -22.31 -1.21 -26.05
CA VAL A 297 -23.24 -1.14 -27.16
C VAL A 297 -22.78 0.10 -27.92
N PRO A 298 -22.30 -0.02 -29.16
CA PRO A 298 -21.96 1.15 -29.94
C PRO A 298 -23.24 1.98 -30.00
N LEU A 299 -23.22 3.17 -29.40
CA LEU A 299 -24.27 4.15 -29.63
C LEU A 299 -24.23 4.42 -31.13
N ASN A 300 -25.13 3.76 -31.86
CA ASN A 300 -25.21 3.85 -33.30
C ASN A 300 -25.92 5.16 -33.63
N VAL A 301 -25.22 6.27 -33.37
CA VAL A 301 -25.73 7.62 -33.62
C VAL A 301 -25.60 7.86 -35.12
N LYS A 302 -26.69 7.66 -35.86
CA LYS A 302 -26.77 8.11 -37.25
C LYS A 302 -26.92 9.63 -37.26
N CYS A 303 -25.79 10.34 -37.36
CA CYS A 303 -25.84 11.78 -37.62
C CYS A 303 -26.03 11.99 -39.13
N GLY A 304 -27.15 12.61 -39.50
CA GLY A 304 -27.43 13.04 -40.88
C GLY A 304 -27.40 14.55 -40.96
N SER A 305 -26.86 15.07 -42.07
CA SER A 305 -26.96 16.49 -42.39
C SER A 305 -28.40 16.83 -42.77
N ALA A 306 -29.05 17.72 -42.03
CA ALA A 306 -30.27 18.35 -42.53
C ALA A 306 -29.89 19.21 -43.73
N TYR A 307 -30.53 18.96 -44.88
CA TYR A 307 -30.41 19.83 -46.03
C TYR A 307 -30.79 21.26 -45.60
N ASP A 308 -29.87 22.19 -45.85
CA ASP A 308 -30.03 23.65 -45.78
C ASP A 308 -29.97 24.34 -44.40
N GLY A 309 -29.03 23.93 -43.54
CA GLY A 309 -28.60 24.74 -42.39
C GLY A 309 -27.35 24.20 -41.72
N LYS A 310 -26.37 25.06 -41.41
CA LYS A 310 -25.11 24.69 -40.72
C LYS A 310 -25.38 24.22 -39.29
N GLY A 311 -25.73 22.95 -39.12
CA GLY A 311 -25.85 22.31 -37.81
C GLY A 311 -26.02 20.81 -37.93
N ILE A 312 -25.12 20.04 -37.29
CA ILE A 312 -25.28 18.60 -37.11
C ILE A 312 -26.12 18.39 -35.85
N VAL A 313 -27.30 17.80 -36.00
CA VAL A 313 -28.13 17.40 -34.85
C VAL A 313 -28.05 15.89 -34.71
N CYS A 314 -27.47 15.44 -33.60
CA CYS A 314 -27.43 14.03 -33.25
C CYS A 314 -28.47 13.79 -32.14
N ARG A 315 -29.47 12.93 -32.39
CA ARG A 315 -30.44 12.47 -31.40
C ARG A 315 -30.06 11.07 -30.91
N ARG A 316 -30.39 10.82 -29.65
CA ARG A 316 -30.13 9.56 -28.95
C ARG A 316 -31.20 8.53 -29.29
#